data_AF-A0A6C0CQP0-F1
#
_entry.id   AF-A0A6C0CQP0-F1
#
_cell.length_a   1.000
_cell.length_b   1.000
_cell.length_c   1.000
_cell.angle_alpha   90.00
_cell.angle_beta   90.00
_cell.angle_gamma   90.00
#
_symmetry.space_group_name_H-M   'P 1'
#
loop_
_entity.id
_entity.type
_entity.pdbx_description
1 polymer ?
#
loop_
_entity_poly.entity_id
_entity_poly.type
_entity_poly.pdbx_seq_one_letter_code
_entity_poly.pdbx_strand_id
1 'polypeptide(L)'
;MDLTYIKGLFLLFLIVSGNFIGNTLGCQIQELFTYNMKVKEILVFLLIYFTLNVVDNEKLSPLHHLKVALKIWVLYILLTRMDINFSIIVFGLLGLIYVINQHIDYKKNIDDLTKEQEEKYLKIMGVLEKMVIALSIIGFVTYLIAKKKEYKKRFSFQKFILGSRKCKGMDHYDLKH
;
A
#
# COMPACT_ATOMS: atom_id res chain seq x y z
N MET A 1 26.93 10.11 12.56
CA MET A 1 25.66 9.47 12.16
C MET A 1 25.97 8.66 10.93
N ASP A 2 25.76 7.34 10.94
CA ASP A 2 26.14 6.48 9.81
C ASP A 2 25.40 6.87 8.53
N LEU A 3 26.07 6.71 7.38
CA LEU A 3 25.56 7.07 6.07
C LEU A 3 24.19 6.42 5.76
N THR A 4 23.93 5.23 6.31
CA THR A 4 22.65 4.52 6.19
C THR A 4 21.49 5.28 6.85
N TYR A 5 21.68 5.86 8.04
CA TYR A 5 20.64 6.64 8.71
C TYR A 5 20.33 7.93 7.98
N ILE A 6 21.35 8.57 7.41
CA ILE A 6 21.18 9.78 6.60
C ILE A 6 20.36 9.47 5.35
N LYS A 7 20.63 8.34 4.66
CA LYS A 7 19.84 7.88 3.51
C LYS A 7 18.38 7.61 3.90
N GLY A 8 18.14 6.95 5.04
CA GLY A 8 16.80 6.68 5.54
C GLY A 8 16.02 7.95 5.87
N LEU A 9 16.63 8.89 6.58
CA LEU A 9 16.03 10.20 6.88
C LEU A 9 15.74 11.02 5.63
N PHE A 10 16.65 11.01 4.66
CA PHE A 10 16.46 11.69 3.39
C PHE A 10 15.31 11.07 2.58
N LEU A 11 15.22 9.74 2.52
CA LEU A 11 14.12 9.04 1.86
C LEU A 11 12.77 9.39 2.52
N LEU A 12 12.71 9.41 3.85
CA LEU A 12 11.53 9.83 4.59
C LEU A 12 11.12 11.26 4.23
N PHE A 13 12.08 12.19 4.20
CA PHE A 13 11.84 13.58 3.79
C PHE A 13 11.26 13.69 2.38
N LEU A 14 11.79 12.93 1.41
CA LEU A 14 11.28 12.91 0.05
C LEU A 14 9.84 12.38 -0.04
N ILE A 15 9.53 11.30 0.69
CA ILE A 15 8.19 10.71 0.70
C ILE A 15 7.16 11.72 1.24
N VAL A 16 7.47 12.40 2.36
CA VAL A 16 6.60 13.44 2.93
C VAL A 16 6.46 14.64 1.98
N SER A 17 7.54 14.98 1.27
CA SER A 17 7.57 16.10 0.32
C SER A 17 6.77 15.83 -0.96
N GLY A 18 6.51 14.56 -1.30
CA GLY A 18 5.81 14.17 -2.54
C GLY A 18 4.46 14.85 -2.74
N ASN A 19 3.73 15.16 -1.66
CA ASN A 19 2.45 15.87 -1.72
C ASN A 19 2.58 17.31 -2.25
N PHE A 20 3.73 17.97 -2.05
CA PHE A 20 3.95 19.36 -2.47
C PHE A 20 4.47 19.47 -3.90
N ILE A 21 5.10 18.41 -4.44
CA ILE A 21 5.69 18.39 -5.78
C ILE A 21 4.60 18.44 -6.87
N GLY A 22 3.37 18.00 -6.58
CA GLY A 22 2.28 17.95 -7.55
C GLY A 22 1.99 19.29 -8.25
N ASN A 23 2.26 20.42 -7.59
CA ASN A 23 2.05 21.77 -8.13
C ASN A 23 3.12 22.21 -9.14
N THR A 24 4.20 21.43 -9.31
CA THR A 24 5.23 21.70 -10.33
C THR A 24 4.81 21.23 -11.73
N LEU A 25 3.76 20.41 -11.83
CA LEU A 25 3.19 19.94 -13.09
C LEU A 25 2.38 21.05 -13.76
N GLY A 26 2.30 21.04 -15.10
CA GLY A 26 1.46 21.97 -15.84
C GLY A 26 -0.02 21.83 -15.47
N CYS A 27 -0.77 22.94 -15.55
CA CYS A 27 -2.16 23.04 -15.08
C CYS A 27 -3.08 21.91 -15.60
N GLN A 28 -2.97 21.54 -16.88
CA GLN A 28 -3.77 20.45 -17.48
C GLN A 28 -3.46 19.07 -16.86
N ILE A 29 -2.18 18.79 -16.58
CA ILE A 29 -1.76 17.53 -15.94
C ILE A 29 -2.21 17.53 -14.49
N GLN A 30 -2.06 18.66 -13.79
CA GLN A 30 -2.52 18.82 -12.42
C GLN A 30 -4.02 18.60 -12.31
N GLU A 31 -4.81 19.15 -13.23
CA GLU A 31 -6.24 18.92 -13.31
C GLU A 31 -6.52 17.43 -13.57
N LEU A 32 -5.89 16.81 -14.57
CA LEU A 32 -6.11 15.40 -14.86
C LEU A 32 -5.81 14.50 -13.66
N PHE A 33 -4.68 14.73 -12.99
CA PHE A 33 -4.21 13.91 -11.86
C PHE A 33 -5.02 14.16 -10.60
N THR A 34 -5.49 15.39 -10.37
CA THR A 34 -6.30 15.73 -9.19
C THR A 34 -7.73 15.26 -9.35
N TYR A 35 -8.28 15.40 -10.57
CA TYR A 35 -9.69 15.27 -10.83
C TYR A 35 -10.08 13.85 -11.27
N ASN A 36 -9.25 13.15 -12.04
CA ASN A 36 -9.61 11.84 -12.57
C ASN A 36 -9.13 10.68 -11.66
N MET A 37 -10.07 10.09 -10.91
CA MET A 37 -9.76 8.94 -10.03
C MET A 37 -9.21 7.72 -10.77
N LYS A 38 -9.63 7.49 -12.02
CA LYS A 38 -9.04 6.41 -12.83
C LYS A 38 -7.56 6.66 -13.10
N VAL A 39 -7.20 7.91 -13.40
CA VAL A 39 -5.81 8.29 -13.66
C VAL A 39 -4.97 8.14 -12.40
N LYS A 40 -5.49 8.53 -11.23
CA LYS A 40 -4.80 8.30 -9.94
C LYS A 40 -4.46 6.83 -9.72
N GLU A 41 -5.42 5.94 -9.92
CA GLU A 41 -5.20 4.49 -9.75
C GLU A 41 -4.22 3.93 -10.79
N ILE A 42 -4.24 4.43 -12.03
CA ILE A 42 -3.24 4.08 -13.05
C ILE A 42 -1.85 4.54 -12.62
N LEU A 43 -1.71 5.75 -12.07
CA LEU A 43 -0.43 6.26 -11.57
C LEU A 43 0.09 5.42 -10.40
N VAL A 44 -0.78 5.02 -9.47
CA VAL A 44 -0.39 4.12 -8.37
C VAL A 44 0.08 2.77 -8.92
N PHE A 45 -0.63 2.19 -9.88
CA PHE A 45 -0.21 0.94 -10.52
C PHE A 45 1.15 1.08 -11.22
N LEU A 46 1.37 2.16 -11.97
CA LEU A 46 2.64 2.44 -12.63
C LEU A 46 3.76 2.63 -11.60
N LEU A 47 3.50 3.36 -10.52
CA LEU A 47 4.46 3.55 -9.43
C LEU A 47 4.87 2.21 -8.82
N ILE A 48 3.92 1.32 -8.53
CA ILE A 48 4.19 -0.04 -8.03
C ILE A 48 5.05 -0.82 -9.03
N TYR A 49 4.66 -0.84 -10.31
CA TYR A 49 5.38 -1.57 -11.35
C TYR A 49 6.83 -1.08 -11.51
N PHE A 50 7.04 0.23 -11.60
CA PHE A 50 8.39 0.79 -11.74
C PHE A 50 9.22 0.61 -10.48
N THR A 51 8.65 0.81 -9.29
CA THR A 51 9.38 0.63 -8.03
C THR A 51 9.84 -0.81 -7.85
N LEU A 52 9.01 -1.79 -8.22
CA LEU A 52 9.42 -3.21 -8.22
C LEU A 52 10.66 -3.45 -9.10
N ASN A 53 10.69 -2.90 -10.32
CA ASN A 53 11.86 -3.06 -11.20
C ASN A 53 13.11 -2.30 -10.72
N VAL A 54 12.96 -1.32 -9.83
CA VAL A 54 14.08 -0.57 -9.24
C VAL A 54 14.62 -1.26 -7.98
N VAL A 55 13.75 -1.87 -7.18
CA VAL A 55 14.11 -2.51 -5.91
C VAL A 55 14.56 -3.96 -6.12
N ASP A 56 13.95 -4.65 -7.08
CA ASP A 56 14.27 -6.05 -7.36
C ASP A 56 15.54 -6.14 -8.22
N ASN A 57 16.56 -6.83 -7.68
CA ASN A 57 17.81 -7.09 -8.39
C ASN A 57 17.74 -8.40 -9.21
N GLU A 58 16.66 -9.16 -9.09
CA GLU A 58 16.47 -10.38 -9.85
C GLU A 58 16.07 -10.08 -11.29
N LYS A 59 16.74 -10.76 -12.23
CA LYS A 59 16.41 -10.69 -13.67
C LYS A 59 15.19 -11.55 -13.96
N LEU A 60 14.03 -11.16 -13.46
CA LEU A 60 12.77 -11.83 -13.78
C LEU A 60 12.22 -11.34 -15.13
N SER A 61 11.39 -12.16 -15.77
CA SER A 61 10.74 -11.77 -17.03
C SER A 61 9.79 -10.58 -16.81
N PRO A 62 9.64 -9.66 -17.78
CA PRO A 62 8.74 -8.50 -17.64
C PRO A 62 7.29 -8.87 -17.31
N LEU A 63 6.81 -10.01 -17.83
CA LEU A 63 5.48 -10.55 -17.54
C LEU A 63 5.33 -11.03 -16.10
N HIS A 64 6.42 -11.51 -15.48
CA HIS A 64 6.42 -11.89 -14.09
C HIS A 64 6.29 -10.66 -13.18
N HIS A 65 7.10 -9.62 -13.42
CA HIS A 65 6.97 -8.36 -12.68
C HIS A 65 5.58 -7.73 -12.83
N LEU A 66 4.99 -7.79 -14.03
CA LEU A 66 3.63 -7.30 -14.25
C LEU A 66 2.60 -8.05 -13.40
N LYS A 67 2.70 -9.39 -13.29
CA LYS A 67 1.82 -10.19 -12.44
C LYS A 67 1.99 -9.87 -10.96
N VAL A 68 3.23 -9.65 -10.50
CA VAL A 68 3.51 -9.26 -9.11
C VAL A 68 2.96 -7.86 -8.82
N ALA A 69 3.20 -6.89 -9.71
CA ALA A 69 2.67 -5.54 -9.61
C ALA A 69 1.13 -5.53 -9.52
N LEU A 70 0.47 -6.35 -10.34
CA LEU A 70 -0.99 -6.50 -10.29
C LEU A 70 -1.47 -7.05 -8.93
N LYS A 71 -0.79 -8.05 -8.37
CA LYS A 71 -1.12 -8.58 -7.03
C LYS A 71 -0.96 -7.51 -5.95
N ILE A 72 0.13 -6.75 -5.97
CA ILE A 72 0.38 -5.66 -5.01
C ILE A 72 -0.66 -4.56 -5.16
N TRP A 73 -1.02 -4.18 -6.38
CA TRP A 73 -2.05 -3.17 -6.62
C TRP A 73 -3.44 -3.61 -6.13
N VAL A 74 -3.82 -4.87 -6.34
CA VAL A 74 -5.06 -5.42 -5.76
C VAL A 74 -5.02 -5.38 -4.23
N LEU A 75 -3.90 -5.79 -3.62
CA LEU A 75 -3.73 -5.71 -2.18
C LEU A 75 -3.81 -4.27 -1.68
N TYR A 76 -3.17 -3.31 -2.36
CA TYR A 76 -3.25 -1.88 -2.07
C TYR A 76 -4.70 -1.38 -2.05
N ILE A 77 -5.52 -1.77 -3.04
CA ILE A 77 -6.94 -1.42 -3.05
C ILE A 77 -7.67 -1.99 -1.84
N LEU A 78 -7.43 -3.26 -1.49
CA LEU A 78 -8.04 -3.86 -0.30
C LEU A 78 -7.66 -3.09 0.97
N LEU A 79 -6.36 -2.81 1.15
CA LEU A 79 -5.78 -2.09 2.29
C LEU A 79 -6.33 -0.67 2.44
N THR A 80 -6.52 0.05 1.34
CA THR A 80 -6.99 1.44 1.33
C THR A 80 -8.51 1.58 1.37
N ARG A 81 -9.25 0.48 1.17
CA ARG A 81 -10.73 0.45 1.10
C ARG A 81 -11.35 -0.46 2.15
N MET A 82 -10.74 -0.56 3.33
CA MET A 82 -11.31 -1.23 4.49
C MET A 82 -11.64 -0.25 5.61
N ASP A 83 -12.36 -0.73 6.62
CA ASP A 83 -12.62 0.04 7.84
C ASP A 83 -11.32 0.32 8.62
N ILE A 84 -11.25 1.48 9.27
CA ILE A 84 -10.05 1.97 9.95
C ILE A 84 -9.53 1.01 11.02
N ASN A 85 -10.42 0.31 11.73
CA ASN A 85 -10.01 -0.64 12.76
C ASN A 85 -9.25 -1.82 12.14
N PHE A 86 -9.74 -2.33 11.01
CA PHE A 86 -9.04 -3.37 10.26
C PHE A 86 -7.73 -2.85 9.68
N SER A 87 -7.69 -1.62 9.15
CA SER A 87 -6.45 -1.02 8.64
C SER A 87 -5.36 -0.97 9.70
N ILE A 88 -5.68 -0.53 10.93
CA ILE A 88 -4.71 -0.47 12.03
C ILE A 88 -4.15 -1.86 12.35
N ILE A 89 -5.02 -2.87 12.47
CA ILE A 89 -4.60 -4.24 12.76
C ILE A 89 -3.71 -4.78 11.65
N VAL A 90 -4.12 -4.60 10.39
CA VAL A 90 -3.37 -5.11 9.24
C VAL A 90 -2.01 -4.42 9.09
N PHE A 91 -1.92 -3.10 9.26
CA PHE A 91 -0.63 -2.40 9.23
C PHE A 91 0.28 -2.81 10.38
N GLY A 92 -0.28 -3.06 11.58
CA GLY A 92 0.49 -3.63 12.69
C GLY A 92 1.07 -5.00 12.37
N LEU A 93 0.27 -5.88 11.75
CA LEU A 93 0.73 -7.22 11.32
C LEU A 93 1.80 -7.14 10.22
N LEU A 94 1.65 -6.25 9.24
CA LEU A 94 2.67 -6.02 8.20
C LEU A 94 3.98 -5.52 8.80
N GLY A 95 3.91 -4.60 9.76
CA GLY A 95 5.08 -4.13 10.51
C GLY A 95 5.76 -5.26 11.29
N LEU A 96 4.98 -6.13 11.94
CA LEU A 96 5.51 -7.30 12.64
C LEU A 96 6.20 -8.28 11.69
N ILE A 97 5.59 -8.58 10.53
CA ILE A 97 6.19 -9.43 9.50
C ILE A 97 7.54 -8.85 9.05
N TYR A 98 7.60 -7.54 8.81
CA TYR A 98 8.83 -6.86 8.41
C TYR A 98 9.93 -6.97 9.48
N VAL A 99 9.59 -6.74 10.76
CA VAL A 99 10.55 -6.89 11.87
C VAL A 99 11.06 -8.32 12.01
N ILE A 100 10.19 -9.32 11.86
CA ILE A 100 10.60 -10.74 11.86
C ILE A 100 11.55 -11.01 10.69
N ASN A 101 11.23 -10.54 9.49
CA ASN A 101 12.10 -10.71 8.32
C ASN A 101 13.48 -10.08 8.54
N GLN A 102 13.53 -8.86 9.08
CA GLN A 102 14.79 -8.20 9.44
C GLN A 102 15.61 -9.00 10.46
N HIS A 103 14.96 -9.63 11.43
CA HIS A 103 15.65 -10.49 12.41
C HIS A 103 16.22 -11.77 11.77
N ILE A 104 15.48 -12.38 10.83
CA ILE A 104 15.97 -13.53 10.05
C ILE A 104 17.20 -13.12 9.23
N ASP A 105 17.09 -12.03 8.47
CA ASP A 105 18.18 -11.52 7.63
C ASP A 105 19.42 -11.19 8.46
N TYR A 106 19.25 -10.55 9.63
CA TYR A 106 20.34 -10.27 10.55
C TYR A 106 21.04 -11.55 11.02
N LYS A 107 20.29 -12.55 11.53
CA LYS A 107 20.85 -13.82 12.01
C LYS A 107 21.51 -14.63 10.89
N LYS A 108 20.95 -14.57 9.68
CA LYS A 108 21.50 -15.22 8.49
C LYS A 108 22.84 -14.62 8.08
N ASN A 109 23.00 -13.30 8.20
CA ASN A 109 24.25 -12.60 7.86
C ASN A 109 25.40 -12.87 8.83
N ILE A 110 25.11 -13.28 10.07
CA ILE A 110 26.13 -13.63 11.08
C ILE A 110 26.28 -15.16 11.25
N ASP A 111 25.70 -15.96 10.35
CA ASP A 111 25.67 -17.43 10.39
C ASP A 111 25.16 -18.04 11.72
N ASP A 112 24.33 -17.30 12.47
CA ASP A 112 23.75 -17.71 13.77
C ASP A 112 22.33 -18.30 13.62
N LEU A 113 21.83 -18.44 12.38
CA LEU A 113 20.51 -18.98 12.10
C LEU A 113 20.58 -20.48 11.80
N THR A 114 20.02 -21.31 12.68
CA THR A 114 19.86 -22.74 12.36
C THR A 114 18.73 -22.95 11.36
N LYS A 115 18.82 -24.02 10.55
CA LYS A 115 17.75 -24.37 9.59
C LYS A 115 16.39 -24.55 10.26
N GLU A 116 16.37 -25.18 11.45
CA GLU A 116 15.13 -25.37 12.23
C GLU A 116 14.52 -24.03 12.67
N GLN A 117 15.36 -23.06 13.06
CA GLN A 117 14.89 -21.72 13.40
C GLN A 117 14.36 -20.98 12.16
N GLU A 118 15.08 -21.03 11.03
CA GLU A 118 14.65 -20.43 9.76
C GLU A 118 13.26 -20.96 9.35
N GLU A 119 13.09 -22.29 9.33
CA GLU A 119 11.81 -22.93 9.01
C GLU A 119 10.68 -22.51 9.97
N LYS A 120 10.97 -22.41 11.27
CA LYS A 120 10.00 -21.96 12.27
C LYS A 120 9.56 -20.51 12.02
N TYR A 121 10.50 -19.61 11.75
CA TYR A 121 10.18 -18.21 11.46
C TYR A 121 9.41 -18.06 10.15
N LEU A 122 9.82 -18.75 9.09
CA LEU A 122 9.11 -18.76 7.80
C LEU A 122 7.68 -19.30 7.95
N LYS A 123 7.47 -20.33 8.77
CA LYS A 123 6.14 -20.85 9.07
C LYS A 123 5.27 -19.83 9.82
N ILE A 124 5.84 -19.11 10.78
CA ILE A 124 5.15 -18.03 11.50
C ILE A 124 4.77 -16.90 10.53
N MET A 125 5.72 -16.43 9.72
CA MET A 125 5.48 -15.39 8.71
C MET A 125 4.38 -15.81 7.73
N GLY A 126 4.43 -17.04 7.20
CA GLY A 126 3.40 -17.54 6.30
C GLY A 126 2.00 -17.62 6.94
N VAL A 127 1.90 -17.82 8.26
CA VAL A 127 0.62 -17.73 8.99
C VAL A 127 0.18 -16.27 9.16
N LEU A 128 1.10 -15.37 9.52
CA LEU A 128 0.84 -13.93 9.63
C LEU A 128 0.36 -13.33 8.29
N GLU A 129 1.01 -13.69 7.18
CA GLU A 129 0.64 -13.26 5.82
C GLU A 129 -0.77 -13.72 5.45
N LYS A 130 -1.11 -14.99 5.72
CA LYS A 130 -2.48 -15.51 5.50
C LYS A 130 -3.51 -14.76 6.36
N MET A 131 -3.17 -14.41 7.60
CA MET A 131 -4.03 -13.59 8.45
C MET A 131 -4.20 -12.17 7.90
N VAL A 132 -3.13 -11.53 7.42
CA VAL A 132 -3.20 -10.22 6.75
C VAL A 132 -4.16 -10.26 5.56
N ILE A 133 -4.05 -11.28 4.70
CA ILE A 133 -4.93 -11.44 3.54
C ILE A 133 -6.38 -11.65 3.99
N ALA A 134 -6.62 -12.55 4.95
CA ALA A 134 -7.96 -12.83 5.45
C ALA A 134 -8.62 -11.60 6.07
N LEU A 135 -7.92 -10.87 6.95
CA LEU A 135 -8.41 -9.64 7.57
C LEU A 135 -8.62 -8.54 6.53
N SER A 136 -7.77 -8.45 5.51
CA SER A 136 -7.94 -7.47 4.44
C SER A 136 -9.22 -7.71 3.65
N ILE A 137 -9.51 -8.96 3.32
CA ILE A 137 -10.75 -9.35 2.63
C ILE A 137 -11.96 -9.09 3.52
N ILE A 138 -11.92 -9.52 4.79
CA ILE A 138 -13.04 -9.34 5.73
C ILE A 138 -13.32 -7.85 5.97
N GLY A 139 -12.28 -7.05 6.20
CA GLY A 139 -12.38 -5.61 6.42
C GLY A 139 -12.95 -4.88 5.19
N PHE A 140 -12.47 -5.24 4.01
CA PHE A 140 -12.98 -4.71 2.74
C PHE A 140 -14.46 -5.08 2.51
N VAL A 141 -14.83 -6.35 2.68
CA VAL A 141 -16.21 -6.82 2.46
C VAL A 141 -17.17 -6.18 3.46
N THR A 142 -16.78 -6.12 4.74
CA THR A 142 -17.59 -5.47 5.78
C THR A 142 -17.81 -4.00 5.46
N TYR A 143 -16.76 -3.28 5.06
CA TYR A 143 -16.85 -1.87 4.66
C TYR A 143 -17.70 -1.68 3.40
N LEU A 144 -17.54 -2.56 2.41
CA LEU A 144 -18.33 -2.57 1.19
C LEU A 144 -19.83 -2.74 1.48
N ILE A 145 -20.21 -3.68 2.35
CA ILE A 145 -21.60 -3.91 2.76
C ILE A 145 -22.15 -2.66 3.46
N ALA A 146 -21.38 -2.07 4.38
CA ALA A 146 -21.77 -0.85 5.08
C ALA A 146 -22.04 0.30 4.10
N LYS A 147 -21.13 0.54 3.13
CA LYS A 147 -21.30 1.58 2.11
C LYS A 147 -22.43 1.28 1.13
N LYS A 148 -22.65 0.02 0.78
CA LYS A 148 -23.81 -0.38 -0.05
C LYS A 148 -25.13 -0.11 0.68
N LYS A 149 -25.21 -0.39 1.98
CA LYS A 149 -26.39 -0.07 2.82
C LYS A 149 -26.60 1.44 2.96
N GLU A 150 -25.53 2.21 3.08
CA GLU A 150 -25.56 3.67 3.21
C GLU A 150 -26.07 4.35 1.93
N TYR A 151 -25.49 4.00 0.78
CA TYR A 151 -25.81 4.67 -0.50
C TYR A 151 -26.98 4.03 -1.26
N LYS A 152 -27.41 2.82 -0.90
CA LYS A 152 -28.53 2.07 -1.50
C LYS A 152 -28.48 2.12 -3.04
N LYS A 153 -29.49 2.72 -3.69
CA LYS A 153 -29.61 2.84 -5.15
C LYS A 153 -28.55 3.73 -5.81
N ARG A 154 -27.86 4.59 -5.04
CA ARG A 154 -26.78 5.46 -5.54
C ARG A 154 -25.40 4.81 -5.43
N PHE A 155 -25.31 3.59 -4.90
CA PHE A 155 -24.06 2.86 -4.78
C PHE A 155 -23.52 2.48 -6.17
N SER A 156 -22.23 2.73 -6.39
CA SER A 156 -21.51 2.30 -7.58
C SER A 156 -20.20 1.64 -7.15
N PHE A 157 -20.01 0.39 -7.55
CA PHE A 157 -18.81 -0.38 -7.21
C PHE A 157 -17.54 0.26 -7.76
N GLN A 158 -17.61 0.78 -8.99
CA GLN A 158 -16.50 1.50 -9.60
C GLN A 158 -16.11 2.76 -8.80
N LYS A 159 -17.09 3.52 -8.31
CA LYS A 159 -16.83 4.69 -7.45
C LYS A 159 -16.27 4.30 -6.08
N PHE A 160 -16.63 3.11 -5.58
CA PHE A 160 -16.10 2.58 -4.33
C PHE A 160 -14.63 2.17 -4.46
N ILE A 161 -14.28 1.39 -5.49
CA ILE A 161 -12.91 0.93 -5.74
C ILE A 161 -11.97 2.11 -6.06
N LEU A 162 -12.35 2.94 -7.04
CA LEU A 162 -11.56 4.10 -7.46
C LEU A 162 -11.59 5.25 -6.44
N GLY A 163 -12.51 5.19 -5.48
CA GLY A 163 -12.73 6.24 -4.50
C GLY A 163 -13.52 7.43 -5.01
N SER A 164 -13.94 8.25 -4.05
CA SER A 164 -14.60 9.53 -4.28
C SER A 164 -13.75 10.67 -3.72
N ARG A 165 -13.82 11.85 -4.34
CA ARG A 165 -13.08 13.03 -3.87
C ARG A 165 -13.57 13.58 -2.54
N LYS A 166 -14.86 13.46 -2.27
CA LYS A 166 -15.48 14.06 -1.09
C LYS A 166 -15.62 13.03 0.02
N CYS A 167 -14.97 13.32 1.15
CA CYS A 167 -15.24 12.63 2.40
C CYS A 167 -16.53 13.21 2.99
N LYS A 168 -17.51 12.34 3.25
CA LYS A 168 -18.80 12.75 3.83
C LYS A 168 -18.56 13.36 5.21
N GLY A 169 -18.93 14.63 5.39
CA GLY A 169 -18.74 15.36 6.66
C GLY A 169 -17.55 16.34 6.68
N MET A 170 -16.78 16.46 5.59
CA MET A 170 -15.65 17.42 5.48
C MET A 170 -15.94 18.61 4.53
N ASP A 171 -17.16 18.76 4.03
CA ASP A 171 -17.54 19.82 3.07
C ASP A 171 -17.37 21.26 3.60
N HIS A 172 -17.06 21.45 4.89
CA HIS A 172 -16.84 22.78 5.50
C HIS A 172 -15.39 23.28 5.44
N TYR A 173 -14.42 22.47 4.99
CA TYR A 173 -13.01 22.88 4.91
C TYR A 173 -12.51 23.27 3.52
N ASP A 174 -13.31 23.06 2.46
CA ASP A 174 -12.91 23.35 1.07
C ASP A 174 -13.26 24.79 0.60
N LEU A 175 -13.67 25.68 1.51
CA LEU A 175 -13.86 27.12 1.22
C LEU A 175 -12.70 27.95 1.77
N LYS A 176 -11.51 27.76 1.20
CA LYS A 176 -10.42 28.75 1.13
C LYS A 176 -9.24 28.12 0.41
N HIS A 177 -9.21 28.23 -0.91
CA HIS A 177 -8.02 28.54 -1.72
C HIS A 177 -8.47 28.87 -3.14
#